data_AF-A0A4Q6C4F5-F1
#
_entry.id   AF-A0A4Q6C4F5-F1
#
_cell.length_a   1.000
_cell.length_b   1.000
_cell.length_c   1.000
_cell.angle_alpha   90.00
_cell.angle_beta   90.00
_cell.angle_gamma   90.00
#
_symmetry.space_group_name_H-M   'P 1'
#
loop_
_entity.id
_entity.type
_entity.pdbx_description
1 polymer ?
#
loop_
_entity_poly.entity_id
_entity_poly.type
_entity_poly.pdbx_seq_one_letter_code
_entity_poly.pdbx_strand_id
1 'polypeptide(L)' 'ILGENRAAINSFASDGLGQLGPTLTELRRLIRDLRQVSDRLEGNPARYLLGRDAPKEFEPK' A
#
# COMPACT_ATOMS: atom_id res chain seq x y z
N ILE A 1 27.51 29.69 -10.48
CA ILE A 1 26.41 29.83 -9.50
C ILE A 1 25.03 30.00 -10.15
N LEU A 2 24.64 31.15 -10.72
CA LEU A 2 23.26 31.33 -11.25
C LEU A 2 22.89 30.42 -12.43
N GLY A 3 23.85 30.09 -13.30
CA GLY A 3 23.65 29.15 -14.42
C GLY A 3 23.50 27.68 -13.98
N GLU A 4 24.27 27.27 -12.97
CA GLU A 4 24.20 25.91 -12.39
C GLU A 4 22.86 25.68 -11.69
N ASN A 5 22.31 26.71 -11.03
CA ASN A 5 21.01 26.65 -10.40
C ASN A 5 19.88 26.41 -11.43
N ARG A 6 19.94 27.03 -12.61
CA ARG A 6 18.96 26.81 -13.68
C ARG A 6 18.98 25.37 -14.20
N ALA A 7 20.16 24.78 -14.34
CA ALA A 7 20.30 23.37 -14.73
C ALA A 7 19.73 22.42 -13.66
N ALA A 8 20.05 22.67 -12.38
CA ALA A 8 19.53 21.88 -11.27
C ALA A 8 18.00 21.97 -11.14
N ILE A 9 17.43 23.18 -11.29
CA ILE A 9 15.98 23.40 -11.26
C ILE A 9 15.29 22.69 -12.42
N ASN A 10 15.85 22.75 -13.63
CA ASN A 10 15.27 22.09 -14.80
C ASN A 10 15.26 20.56 -14.67
N SER A 11 16.35 19.95 -14.18
CA SER A 11 16.41 18.50 -13.97
C SER A 11 15.49 18.06 -12.81
N PHE A 12 15.38 18.84 -11.74
CA PHE A 12 14.39 18.57 -10.69
C PHE A 12 12.95 18.62 -11.24
N ALA A 13 12.64 19.62 -12.07
CA ALA A 13 11.31 19.79 -12.64
C ALA A 13 10.95 18.72 -13.70
N SER A 14 11.89 18.29 -14.55
CA SER A 14 11.62 17.25 -15.55
C SER A 14 11.67 15.85 -14.96
N ASP A 15 12.69 15.54 -14.17
CA ASP A 15 12.98 14.16 -13.77
C ASP A 15 12.41 13.86 -12.39
N GLY A 16 12.54 14.80 -11.45
CA GLY A 16 12.03 14.66 -10.09
C GLY A 16 10.50 14.68 -10.03
N LEU A 17 9.87 15.72 -10.58
CA LEU A 17 8.40 15.81 -10.58
C LEU A 17 7.75 14.75 -11.49
N GLY A 18 8.43 14.35 -12.57
CA GLY A 18 7.97 13.27 -13.44
C GLY A 18 7.82 11.92 -12.71
N GLN A 19 8.67 11.66 -11.71
CA GLN A 19 8.65 10.42 -10.92
C GLN A 19 7.64 10.44 -9.75
N LEU A 20 7.20 11.62 -9.31
CA LEU A 20 6.22 11.74 -8.21
C LEU A 20 4.84 11.21 -8.60
N GLY A 21 4.38 11.45 -9.84
CA GLY A 21 3.08 10.98 -10.31
C GLY A 21 2.90 9.45 -10.23
N PRO A 22 3.82 8.65 -10.81
CA PRO A 22 3.83 7.19 -10.66
C PRO A 22 3.93 6.75 -9.19
N THR A 23 4.78 7.39 -8.39
CA THR A 23 4.96 7.04 -6.97
C THR A 23 3.68 7.23 -6.15
N LEU A 24 2.96 8.33 -6.36
CA LEU A 24 1.67 8.59 -5.71
C LEU A 24 0.60 7.58 -6.15
N THR A 25 0.66 7.12 -7.40
CA THR A 25 -0.25 6.08 -7.90
C THR A 25 0.00 4.75 -7.19
N GLU A 26 1.26 4.38 -6.99
CA GLU A 26 1.64 3.16 -6.28
C GLU A 26 1.29 3.24 -4.79
N LEU A 27 1.55 4.38 -4.13
CA LEU A 27 1.15 4.59 -2.74
C LEU A 27 -0.38 4.43 -2.57
N ARG A 28 -1.16 5.02 -3.48
CA ARG A 28 -2.63 4.89 -3.44
C ARG A 28 -3.08 3.44 -3.67
N ARG A 29 -2.34 2.65 -4.45
CA ARG A 29 -2.58 1.22 -4.63
C ARG A 29 -2.29 0.46 -3.33
N LEU A 30 -1.13 0.67 -2.73
CA LEU A 30 -0.74 0.10 -1.44
C LEU A 30 -1.78 0.37 -0.33
N ILE A 31 -2.28 1.60 -0.24
CA ILE A 31 -3.31 1.96 0.75
C ILE A 31 -4.60 1.16 0.55
N ARG A 32 -5.02 0.94 -0.71
CA ARG A 32 -6.21 0.13 -1.00
C ARG A 32 -5.99 -1.34 -0.64
N ASP A 33 -4.83 -1.88 -0.96
CA ASP A 33 -4.47 -3.27 -0.67
C ASP A 33 -4.43 -3.50 0.86
N LEU A 34 -3.84 -2.56 1.61
CA LEU A 34 -3.82 -2.61 3.08
C LEU A 34 -5.25 -2.58 3.66
N ARG A 35 -6.13 -1.71 3.15
CA ARG A 35 -7.53 -1.66 3.59
C ARG A 35 -8.25 -2.98 3.33
N GLN A 36 -8.04 -3.60 2.16
CA GLN A 36 -8.64 -4.88 1.84
C GLN A 36 -8.17 -6.01 2.79
N VAL A 37 -6.89 -6.01 3.16
CA VAL A 37 -6.35 -6.96 4.15
C VAL A 37 -7.00 -6.73 5.51
N SER A 38 -7.08 -5.48 5.97
CA SER A 38 -7.75 -5.12 7.23
C SER A 38 -9.22 -5.55 7.25
N ASP A 39 -9.98 -5.28 6.19
CA ASP A 39 -11.40 -5.64 6.09
C ASP A 39 -11.60 -7.16 6.17
N ARG A 40 -10.71 -7.95 5.56
CA ARG A 40 -10.74 -9.43 5.63
C ARG A 40 -10.39 -9.95 7.02
N LEU A 41 -9.40 -9.33 7.65
CA LEU A 41 -8.98 -9.66 9.01
C LEU A 41 -10.10 -9.35 10.01
N GLU A 42 -10.79 -8.23 9.87
CA GLU A 42 -11.91 -7.85 10.74
C GLU A 42 -13.13 -8.78 10.53
N GLY A 43 -13.47 -9.09 9.28
CA GLY A 43 -14.65 -9.90 8.96
C GLY A 43 -14.52 -11.39 9.35
N ASN A 44 -13.32 -11.98 9.30
CA ASN A 44 -13.09 -13.36 9.75
C ASN A 44 -11.61 -13.62 10.11
N PRO A 45 -11.17 -13.17 11.30
CA PRO A 45 -9.76 -13.23 11.69
C PRO A 45 -9.26 -14.68 11.83
N ALA A 46 -10.08 -15.57 12.39
CA ALA A 46 -9.72 -16.98 12.56
C ALA A 46 -9.44 -17.66 11.22
N ARG A 47 -10.30 -17.44 10.21
CA ARG A 47 -10.09 -18.00 8.87
C ARG A 47 -8.92 -17.36 8.12
N TYR A 48 -8.67 -16.06 8.34
CA TYR A 48 -7.53 -15.36 7.75
C TYR A 48 -6.19 -15.86 8.31
N LEU A 49 -6.13 -16.14 9.62
CA LEU A 49 -4.91 -16.58 10.30
C LEU A 49 -4.69 -18.10 10.26
N LEU A 50 -5.75 -18.90 10.32
CA LEU A 50 -5.68 -20.36 10.45
C LEU A 50 -6.05 -21.11 9.17
N GLY A 51 -6.49 -20.40 8.13
CA GLY A 51 -6.94 -21.01 6.89
C GLY A 51 -8.27 -21.77 7.05
N ARG A 52 -8.52 -22.73 6.16
CA ARG A 52 -9.81 -23.44 6.05
C ARG A 52 -10.06 -24.44 7.19
N ASP A 53 -9.05 -24.74 7.99
CA ASP A 53 -9.09 -25.69 9.10
C ASP A 53 -9.29 -24.97 10.44
N ALA A 54 -10.30 -24.09 10.50
CA ALA A 54 -10.76 -23.59 11.79
C ALA A 54 -11.17 -24.80 12.65
N PRO A 55 -10.64 -24.95 13.88
CA PRO A 55 -11.07 -26.04 14.75
C PRO A 55 -12.58 -25.95 14.94
N LYS A 56 -13.29 -27.07 14.77
CA LYS A 56 -14.74 -27.14 15.03
C LYS A 56 -14.99 -26.59 16.44
N GLU A 57 -15.85 -25.58 16.55
CA GLU A 57 -16.32 -25.11 17.84
C GLU A 57 -16.91 -26.28 18.64
N PHE A 58 -16.60 -26.31 19.93
CA PHE A 58 -17.03 -27.36 20.82
C PHE A 58 -18.55 -27.23 21.05
N GLU A 59 -19.30 -28.26 20.66
CA GLU A 59 -20.74 -28.41 20.96
C GLU A 59 -20.90 -29.30 22.22
N PRO A 60 -21.23 -28.74 23.40
CA PRO A 60 -21.51 -29.54 24.58
C PRO A 60 -22.85 -30.27 24.45
N LYS A 61 -22.88 -31.54 24.85
CA LYS A 61 -24.12 -32.34 25.02
C LYS A 61 -24.72 -32.16 26.40
#